data_AF-A0A2E8JZ32-F1
#
_entry.id   AF-A0A2E8JZ32-F1
#
_cell.length_a   1.000
_cell.length_b   1.000
_cell.length_c   1.000
_cell.angle_alpha   90.00
_cell.angle_beta   90.00
_cell.angle_gamma   90.00
#
_symmetry.space_group_name_H-M   'P 1'
#
loop_
_entity.id
_entity.type
_entity.pdbx_description
1 polymer ?
#
loop_
_entity_poly.entity_id
_entity_poly.type
_entity_poly.pdbx_seq_one_letter_code
_entity_poly.pdbx_strand_id
1 'polypeptide(L)'
;MNTPDKIELNLQIPGLPELDGLVRDFAARALDLAEFPSDRRKELLDAFLCGVDLVERTLADEGDAIVPMEIGATVDADAIEFRILEHGTPLGNEPGSSPGGDIPDRIRPSTVFDRLWWVQKGQEGSELHLRAQRDHASIEVLEQVQSRLEHEEAEHAHADVQPSDRTTEYRIRDYRQGDGLAIARRIYEAYGRSYPNPDLYVPERIDRLNAEGRIHSIVCESDEGDIVGHYALERPDLGPIGEAGQAVIDHRHRGHGLMKPMRAAVEKAGADLGLLGIWSQPTARHPVSQRMNIGFGSTPCALCLGTTPAGATLRGGVKGAIEDDTIPARHSCFLYWDPIVPEPDLVAHVPEAIAAMAQPLYAARGRNVVFETDPRKPSFDHETIRSRFDSSRAVAWISVDRVGNGSFDAVRAAIQAMENSVAAAALFIDLPIDDPGCCGLATDLLAEGLRPAGIGPRFRVVDDERRAEDVLRLQANPAPVDFAGLVVEGDLGKALADVVLGKEESSTSG
;
A
#
# COMPACT_ATOMS: atom_id res chain seq x y z
N MET A 1 21.78 -2.17 15.74
CA MET A 1 21.22 -3.26 16.56
C MET A 1 21.80 -4.53 15.99
N ASN A 2 22.25 -5.47 16.83
CA ASN A 2 22.82 -6.73 16.35
C ASN A 2 21.71 -7.52 15.66
N THR A 3 21.84 -7.72 14.34
CA THR A 3 20.99 -8.61 13.56
C THR A 3 21.06 -10.01 14.18
N PRO A 4 19.94 -10.65 14.52
CA PRO A 4 19.98 -12.02 14.99
C PRO A 4 20.34 -12.94 13.80
N ASP A 5 21.40 -13.73 13.97
CA ASP A 5 21.89 -14.66 12.94
C ASP A 5 20.94 -15.84 12.66
N LYS A 6 19.84 -15.95 13.44
CA LYS A 6 18.83 -17.01 13.35
C LYS A 6 17.48 -16.57 13.94
N ILE A 7 16.40 -17.16 13.45
CA ILE A 7 15.03 -17.05 13.98
C ILE A 7 14.64 -18.40 14.59
N GLU A 8 14.09 -18.39 15.79
CA GLU A 8 13.60 -19.59 16.48
C GLU A 8 12.09 -19.49 16.72
N LEU A 9 11.34 -20.48 16.26
CA LEU A 9 9.90 -20.63 16.45
C LEU A 9 9.65 -21.91 17.23
N ASN A 10 8.72 -21.89 18.19
CA ASN A 10 8.35 -23.05 18.98
C ASN A 10 6.83 -23.15 19.13
N LEU A 11 6.32 -24.37 19.08
CA LEU A 11 4.92 -24.74 19.27
C LEU A 11 4.87 -25.92 20.25
N GLN A 12 4.15 -25.77 21.35
CA GLN A 12 3.89 -26.87 22.29
C GLN A 12 2.47 -27.39 22.06
N ILE A 13 2.32 -28.70 21.88
CA ILE A 13 1.03 -29.36 21.69
C ILE A 13 0.85 -30.54 22.65
N PRO A 14 -0.33 -30.72 23.24
CA PRO A 14 -0.70 -32.02 23.82
C PRO A 14 -0.94 -32.98 22.64
N GLY A 15 -0.08 -33.98 22.41
CA GLY A 15 -0.04 -34.82 21.19
C GLY A 15 -1.36 -35.53 20.85
N LEU A 16 -2.33 -34.77 20.30
CA LEU A 16 -3.69 -35.17 19.98
C LEU A 16 -3.92 -34.97 18.48
N PRO A 17 -4.57 -35.93 17.78
CA PRO A 17 -4.85 -35.85 16.34
C PRO A 17 -5.67 -34.60 15.92
N GLU A 18 -6.39 -33.99 16.86
CA GLU A 18 -7.22 -32.81 16.63
C GLU A 18 -6.39 -31.53 16.37
N LEU A 19 -5.06 -31.60 16.53
CA LEU A 19 -4.13 -30.48 16.35
C LEU A 19 -3.33 -30.52 15.04
N ASP A 20 -3.61 -31.47 14.15
CA ASP A 20 -3.00 -31.58 12.81
C ASP A 20 -3.03 -30.28 12.02
N GLY A 21 -4.14 -29.53 12.13
CA GLY A 21 -4.30 -28.22 11.48
C GLY A 21 -3.30 -27.19 12.01
N LEU A 22 -3.05 -27.18 13.33
CA LEU A 22 -2.13 -26.24 13.97
C LEU A 22 -0.67 -26.55 13.62
N VAL A 23 -0.31 -27.84 13.58
CA VAL A 23 1.03 -28.31 13.19
C VAL A 23 1.30 -27.99 11.71
N ARG A 24 0.31 -28.24 10.84
CA ARG A 24 0.38 -27.88 9.42
C ARG A 24 0.55 -26.38 9.22
N ASP A 25 -0.25 -25.57 9.90
CA ASP A 25 -0.18 -24.11 9.79
C ASP A 25 1.17 -23.57 10.30
N PHE A 26 1.68 -24.12 11.41
CA PHE A 26 3.00 -23.77 11.94
C PHE A 26 4.11 -24.07 10.94
N ALA A 27 4.16 -25.29 10.40
CA ALA A 27 5.18 -25.71 9.46
C ALA A 27 5.10 -24.96 8.12
N ALA A 28 3.88 -24.72 7.62
CA ALA A 28 3.65 -23.93 6.42
C ALA A 28 4.19 -22.51 6.58
N ARG A 29 3.90 -21.85 7.70
CA ARG A 29 4.41 -20.50 8.02
C ARG A 29 5.92 -20.48 8.16
N ALA A 30 6.53 -21.48 8.81
CA ALA A 30 7.98 -21.58 8.94
C ALA A 30 8.68 -21.77 7.57
N LEU A 31 8.08 -22.55 6.67
CA LEU A 31 8.58 -22.71 5.29
C LEU A 31 8.37 -21.47 4.42
N ASP A 32 7.24 -20.77 4.60
CA ASP A 32 7.00 -19.45 3.97
C ASP A 32 8.05 -18.44 4.42
N LEU A 33 8.45 -18.50 5.69
CA LEU A 33 9.52 -17.68 6.26
C LEU A 33 10.88 -17.97 5.64
N ALA A 34 11.13 -19.23 5.28
CA ALA A 34 12.39 -19.66 4.70
C ALA A 34 12.47 -19.44 3.16
N GLU A 35 11.38 -18.95 2.55
CA GLU A 35 11.24 -18.60 1.13
C GLU A 35 11.51 -19.75 0.13
N PHE A 36 11.08 -20.96 0.46
CA PHE A 36 11.17 -22.07 -0.49
C PHE A 36 10.20 -21.89 -1.68
N PRO A 37 10.61 -22.21 -2.93
CA PRO A 37 9.72 -22.26 -4.08
C PRO A 37 8.48 -23.13 -3.82
N SER A 38 7.33 -22.78 -4.42
CA SER A 38 6.03 -23.43 -4.14
C SER A 38 6.07 -24.96 -4.19
N ASP A 39 6.79 -25.51 -5.16
CA ASP A 39 6.89 -26.96 -5.36
C ASP A 39 7.73 -27.61 -4.24
N ARG A 40 8.89 -27.03 -3.92
CA ARG A 40 9.77 -27.52 -2.86
C ARG A 40 9.18 -27.33 -1.47
N ARG A 41 8.49 -26.21 -1.25
CA ARG A 41 7.73 -25.92 -0.03
C ARG A 41 6.69 -26.99 0.23
N LYS A 42 5.91 -27.37 -0.78
CA LYS A 42 4.86 -28.39 -0.64
C LYS A 42 5.47 -29.74 -0.26
N GLU A 43 6.55 -30.14 -0.94
CA GLU A 43 7.28 -31.36 -0.60
C GLU A 43 7.78 -31.35 0.84
N LEU A 44 8.43 -30.26 1.28
CA LEU A 44 8.95 -30.11 2.64
C LEU A 44 7.85 -30.15 3.69
N LEU A 45 6.71 -29.52 3.42
CA LEU A 45 5.56 -29.52 4.33
C LEU A 45 4.98 -30.94 4.48
N ASP A 46 4.74 -31.63 3.37
CA ASP A 46 4.20 -33.00 3.38
C ASP A 46 5.18 -33.97 4.07
N ALA A 47 6.48 -33.80 3.83
CA ALA A 47 7.51 -34.59 4.49
C ALA A 47 7.62 -34.30 5.99
N PHE A 48 7.53 -33.03 6.41
CA PHE A 48 7.54 -32.67 7.82
C PHE A 48 6.35 -33.30 8.57
N LEU A 49 5.15 -33.23 7.99
CA LEU A 49 3.94 -33.83 8.58
C LEU A 49 4.04 -35.36 8.67
N CYS A 50 4.66 -36.02 7.68
CA CYS A 50 5.00 -37.43 7.80
C CYS A 50 6.00 -37.72 8.93
N GLY A 51 6.92 -36.79 9.21
CA GLY A 51 7.82 -36.87 10.37
C GLY A 51 7.09 -36.79 11.70
N VAL A 52 6.09 -35.90 11.82
CA VAL A 52 5.24 -35.81 13.02
C VAL A 52 4.40 -37.09 13.20
N ASP A 53 3.72 -37.55 12.15
CA ASP A 53 2.94 -38.81 12.17
C ASP A 53 3.80 -40.03 12.52
N LEU A 54 5.08 -40.05 12.10
CA LEU A 54 6.02 -41.10 12.53
C LEU A 54 6.18 -41.10 14.05
N VAL A 55 6.51 -39.95 14.64
CA VAL A 55 6.72 -39.83 16.10
C VAL A 55 5.45 -40.18 16.86
N GLU A 56 4.30 -39.67 16.42
CA GLU A 56 3.00 -39.94 17.05
C GLU A 56 2.64 -41.43 17.04
N ARG A 57 2.84 -42.13 15.91
CA ARG A 57 2.57 -43.58 15.82
C ARG A 57 3.49 -44.40 16.70
N THR A 58 4.77 -44.04 16.75
CA THR A 58 5.73 -44.76 17.60
C THR A 58 5.37 -44.62 19.08
N LEU A 59 4.85 -43.46 19.49
CA LEU A 59 4.35 -43.24 20.85
C LEU A 59 3.05 -44.00 21.15
N ALA A 60 2.14 -44.08 20.17
CA ALA A 60 0.86 -44.77 20.33
C ALA A 60 0.99 -46.28 20.58
N ASP A 61 2.03 -46.92 20.04
CA ASP A 61 2.28 -48.36 20.21
C ASP A 61 2.78 -48.75 21.63
N GLU A 62 3.18 -47.78 22.46
CA GLU A 62 3.74 -48.02 23.81
C GLU A 62 2.77 -47.84 24.98
N GLY A 63 1.51 -47.45 24.69
CA GLY A 63 0.42 -47.36 25.66
C GLY A 63 -0.32 -46.02 25.61
N ASP A 64 -1.65 -46.05 25.83
CA ASP A 64 -2.66 -44.97 25.67
C ASP A 64 -2.45 -43.63 26.45
N ALA A 65 -1.23 -43.31 26.90
CA ALA A 65 -0.95 -42.02 27.54
C ALA A 65 -0.66 -40.95 26.46
N ILE A 66 -1.43 -39.85 26.47
CA ILE A 66 -1.16 -38.67 25.64
C ILE A 66 0.18 -38.07 26.07
N VAL A 67 1.20 -38.23 25.24
CA VAL A 67 2.53 -37.63 25.48
C VAL A 67 2.56 -36.24 24.83
N PRO A 68 2.88 -35.17 25.58
CA PRO A 68 3.06 -33.86 24.99
C PRO A 68 4.25 -33.87 24.01
N MET A 69 4.10 -33.13 22.91
CA MET A 69 5.14 -32.96 21.90
C MET A 69 5.47 -31.48 21.76
N GLU A 70 6.76 -31.19 21.60
CA GLU A 70 7.22 -29.84 21.28
C GLU A 70 7.77 -29.82 19.85
N ILE A 71 7.29 -28.87 19.06
CA ILE A 71 7.72 -28.68 17.69
C ILE A 71 8.44 -27.35 17.59
N GLY A 72 9.71 -27.39 17.18
CA GLY A 72 10.53 -26.21 16.94
C GLY A 72 10.86 -26.05 15.46
N ALA A 73 11.06 -24.82 15.02
CA ALA A 73 11.67 -24.50 13.73
C ALA A 73 12.75 -23.43 13.93
N THR A 74 13.93 -23.64 13.37
CA THR A 74 14.99 -22.64 13.33
C THR A 74 15.27 -22.29 11.88
N VAL A 75 15.25 -20.99 11.56
CA VAL A 75 15.62 -20.49 10.23
C VAL A 75 16.87 -19.65 10.39
N ASP A 76 17.96 -20.07 9.77
CA ASP A 76 19.20 -19.31 9.66
C ASP A 76 19.47 -18.93 8.19
N ALA A 77 20.59 -18.25 7.93
CA ALA A 77 20.96 -17.88 6.57
C ALA A 77 21.06 -19.11 5.64
N ASP A 78 21.47 -20.27 6.13
CA ASP A 78 21.83 -21.41 5.31
C ASP A 78 20.73 -22.49 5.20
N ALA A 79 19.83 -22.56 6.18
CA ALA A 79 18.87 -23.66 6.30
C ALA A 79 17.62 -23.32 7.11
N ILE A 80 16.60 -24.15 6.94
CA ILE A 80 15.56 -24.39 7.93
C ILE A 80 15.81 -25.73 8.64
N GLU A 81 15.61 -25.75 9.95
CA GLU A 81 15.70 -26.95 10.77
C GLU A 81 14.46 -27.09 11.65
N PHE A 82 13.67 -28.13 11.38
CA PHE A 82 12.59 -28.55 12.26
C PHE A 82 13.08 -29.50 13.34
N ARG A 83 12.47 -29.40 14.52
CA ARG A 83 12.72 -30.24 15.69
C ARG A 83 11.39 -30.75 16.22
N ILE A 84 11.31 -32.03 16.50
CA ILE A 84 10.12 -32.66 17.10
C ILE A 84 10.60 -33.39 18.34
N LEU A 85 10.36 -32.81 19.52
CA LEU A 85 10.70 -33.38 20.81
C LEU A 85 9.50 -34.15 21.36
N GLU A 86 9.74 -35.39 21.75
CA GLU A 86 8.78 -36.23 22.48
C GLU A 86 9.31 -36.58 23.88
N HIS A 87 8.38 -36.84 24.82
CA HIS A 87 8.69 -37.10 26.24
C HIS A 87 8.39 -38.55 26.68
N GLY A 88 8.33 -39.49 25.73
CA GLY A 88 8.08 -40.92 25.90
C GLY A 88 9.37 -41.74 26.12
N THR A 89 9.37 -43.01 25.70
CA THR A 89 10.59 -43.82 25.78
C THR A 89 11.58 -43.41 24.68
N PRO A 90 12.90 -43.53 24.92
CA PRO A 90 13.91 -43.08 23.96
C PRO A 90 13.76 -43.70 22.56
N LEU A 91 13.49 -42.86 21.56
CA LEU A 91 13.36 -43.21 20.16
C LEU A 91 14.68 -43.00 19.40
N GLY A 92 15.06 -43.92 18.51
CA GLY A 92 16.23 -43.75 17.65
C GLY A 92 16.91 -45.05 17.22
N ASN A 93 17.99 -44.90 16.45
CA ASN A 93 18.70 -46.03 15.83
C ASN A 93 19.66 -46.72 16.81
N GLU A 94 19.71 -48.06 16.79
CA GLU A 94 20.75 -48.82 17.51
C GLU A 94 22.16 -48.49 16.97
N PRO A 95 23.18 -48.41 17.84
CA PRO A 95 24.55 -48.11 17.41
C PRO A 95 25.07 -49.15 16.40
N GLY A 96 25.36 -48.70 15.18
CA GLY A 96 25.86 -49.52 14.07
C GLY A 96 24.85 -49.76 12.93
N SER A 97 23.61 -49.31 13.06
CA SER A 97 22.61 -49.29 11.99
C SER A 97 22.79 -48.07 11.05
N SER A 98 22.31 -48.18 9.81
CA SER A 98 22.32 -47.05 8.85
C SER A 98 21.56 -45.85 9.42
N PRO A 99 22.01 -44.59 9.18
CA PRO A 99 21.26 -43.41 9.62
C PRO A 99 19.83 -43.45 9.08
N GLY A 100 18.84 -43.51 9.97
CA GLY A 100 17.41 -43.46 9.64
C GLY A 100 16.71 -44.81 9.48
N GLY A 101 17.07 -45.83 10.27
CA GLY A 101 16.49 -47.17 10.21
C GLY A 101 14.96 -47.21 10.37
N ASP A 102 14.41 -46.41 11.28
CA ASP A 102 12.95 -46.32 11.52
C ASP A 102 12.26 -45.20 10.71
N ILE A 103 12.99 -44.53 9.81
CA ILE A 103 12.51 -43.39 9.03
C ILE A 103 11.86 -43.89 7.73
N PRO A 104 10.54 -43.65 7.50
CA PRO A 104 9.84 -44.06 6.28
C PRO A 104 10.50 -43.49 5.01
N ASP A 105 10.46 -44.25 3.91
CA ASP A 105 11.02 -43.82 2.60
C ASP A 105 10.49 -42.45 2.13
N ARG A 106 9.29 -42.05 2.59
CA ARG A 106 8.67 -40.76 2.31
C ARG A 106 9.44 -39.54 2.85
N ILE A 107 10.29 -39.72 3.86
CA ILE A 107 10.99 -38.61 4.54
C ILE A 107 12.51 -38.86 4.68
N ARG A 108 13.06 -39.86 3.99
CA ARG A 108 14.49 -40.19 4.07
C ARG A 108 15.38 -39.06 3.51
N PRO A 109 16.62 -38.90 4.01
CA PRO A 109 17.58 -37.95 3.44
C PRO A 109 18.03 -38.47 2.07
N SER A 110 17.41 -37.93 1.01
CA SER A 110 17.72 -38.05 -0.42
C SER A 110 16.49 -37.70 -1.30
N THR A 111 15.30 -37.53 -0.70
CA THR A 111 14.07 -37.15 -1.40
C THR A 111 13.63 -35.72 -1.11
N VAL A 112 13.58 -35.29 0.15
CA VAL A 112 12.98 -33.99 0.52
C VAL A 112 13.79 -33.16 1.53
N PHE A 113 14.26 -33.75 2.64
CA PHE A 113 15.18 -33.07 3.56
C PHE A 113 16.62 -33.49 3.28
N ASP A 114 17.58 -32.60 3.51
CA ASP A 114 19.00 -32.87 3.29
C ASP A 114 19.61 -33.72 4.40
N ARG A 115 19.06 -33.61 5.61
CA ARG A 115 19.52 -34.39 6.76
C ARG A 115 18.40 -34.65 7.75
N LEU A 116 18.33 -35.87 8.27
CA LEU A 116 17.51 -36.24 9.41
C LEU A 116 18.35 -37.00 10.44
N TRP A 117 18.15 -36.71 11.72
CA TRP A 117 18.82 -37.43 12.82
C TRP A 117 18.06 -37.29 14.14
N TRP A 118 18.26 -38.26 15.03
CA TRP A 118 17.75 -38.23 16.39
C TRP A 118 18.80 -37.64 17.34
N VAL A 119 18.35 -36.83 18.30
CA VAL A 119 19.15 -36.31 19.41
C VAL A 119 18.51 -36.72 20.74
N GLN A 120 19.29 -37.40 21.58
CA GLN A 120 18.85 -37.80 22.91
C GLN A 120 19.07 -36.66 23.91
N LYS A 121 18.01 -36.18 24.56
CA LYS A 121 18.05 -35.07 25.55
C LYS A 121 18.04 -35.57 27.01
N GLY A 122 18.23 -36.87 27.22
CA GLY A 122 18.25 -37.46 28.55
C GLY A 122 16.83 -37.54 29.12
N GLN A 123 16.58 -36.90 30.27
CA GLN A 123 15.26 -36.93 30.92
C GLN A 123 14.19 -36.11 30.15
N GLU A 124 14.62 -35.26 29.22
CA GLU A 124 13.72 -34.45 28.38
C GLU A 124 13.18 -35.23 27.17
N GLY A 125 13.70 -36.44 26.88
CA GLY A 125 13.21 -37.32 25.81
C GLY A 125 14.05 -37.28 24.52
N SER A 126 13.45 -37.65 23.38
CA SER A 126 14.13 -37.76 22.08
C SER A 126 13.64 -36.68 21.12
N GLU A 127 14.58 -36.04 20.44
CA GLU A 127 14.30 -34.98 19.48
C GLU A 127 14.65 -35.44 18.06
N LEU A 128 13.67 -35.50 17.16
CA LEU A 128 13.89 -35.71 15.73
C LEU A 128 14.20 -34.38 15.06
N HIS A 129 15.35 -34.30 14.39
CA HIS A 129 15.75 -33.13 13.60
C HIS A 129 15.56 -33.39 12.11
N LEU A 130 15.00 -32.42 11.39
CA LEU A 130 14.84 -32.41 9.94
C LEU A 130 15.40 -31.10 9.38
N ARG A 131 16.50 -31.16 8.62
CA ARG A 131 17.19 -29.98 8.08
C ARG A 131 17.12 -29.92 6.56
N ALA A 132 16.76 -28.76 6.02
CA ALA A 132 16.78 -28.45 4.60
C ALA A 132 17.56 -27.16 4.33
N GLN A 133 18.48 -27.20 3.37
CA GLN A 133 19.30 -26.09 2.89
C GLN A 133 18.44 -25.13 2.06
N ARG A 134 18.74 -23.84 2.17
CA ARG A 134 18.05 -22.77 1.44
C ARG A 134 18.83 -22.44 0.16
N ASP A 135 18.11 -22.24 -0.95
CA ASP A 135 18.71 -21.92 -2.25
C ASP A 135 19.30 -20.50 -2.30
N HIS A 136 18.82 -19.61 -1.43
CA HIS A 136 19.24 -18.21 -1.34
C HIS A 136 19.66 -17.86 0.09
N ALA A 137 20.91 -18.15 0.43
CA ALA A 137 21.47 -17.88 1.76
C ALA A 137 21.84 -16.40 2.00
N SER A 138 20.95 -15.47 1.66
CA SER A 138 21.18 -14.03 1.89
C SER A 138 20.57 -13.55 3.20
N ILE A 139 21.35 -12.75 3.93
CA ILE A 139 20.98 -12.08 5.19
C ILE A 139 19.74 -11.15 5.01
N GLU A 140 19.49 -10.68 3.79
CA GLU A 140 18.33 -9.84 3.45
C GLU A 140 16.99 -10.52 3.74
N VAL A 141 16.91 -11.85 3.67
CA VAL A 141 15.67 -12.58 3.97
C VAL A 141 15.32 -12.49 5.46
N LEU A 142 16.31 -12.53 6.36
CA LEU A 142 16.06 -12.38 7.80
C LEU A 142 15.57 -10.96 8.14
N GLU A 143 16.06 -9.93 7.43
CA GLU A 143 15.58 -8.56 7.57
C GLU A 143 14.14 -8.40 7.05
N GLN A 144 13.80 -9.00 5.91
CA GLN A 144 12.45 -8.96 5.34
C GLN A 144 11.44 -9.76 6.16
N VAL A 145 11.84 -10.93 6.65
CA VAL A 145 11.08 -11.76 7.59
C VAL A 145 10.86 -11.01 8.89
N GLN A 146 11.90 -10.41 9.47
CA GLN A 146 11.76 -9.60 10.67
C GLN A 146 10.79 -8.45 10.42
N SER A 147 10.91 -7.76 9.28
CA SER A 147 9.97 -6.70 8.92
C SER A 147 8.53 -7.21 8.76
N ARG A 148 8.32 -8.44 8.24
CA ARG A 148 6.99 -9.07 8.14
C ARG A 148 6.44 -9.50 9.49
N LEU A 149 7.26 -10.11 10.34
CA LEU A 149 6.86 -10.50 11.70
C LEU A 149 6.59 -9.27 12.57
N GLU A 150 7.41 -8.23 12.49
CA GLU A 150 7.15 -6.95 13.16
C GLU A 150 5.93 -6.24 12.56
N HIS A 151 5.60 -6.46 11.28
CA HIS A 151 4.37 -5.97 10.66
C HIS A 151 3.16 -6.74 11.17
N GLU A 152 3.18 -8.08 11.17
CA GLU A 152 2.11 -8.94 11.68
C GLU A 152 1.92 -8.76 13.19
N GLU A 153 3.01 -8.70 13.96
CA GLU A 153 3.00 -8.41 15.39
C GLU A 153 2.51 -6.99 15.66
N ALA A 154 2.93 -5.99 14.87
CA ALA A 154 2.32 -4.67 14.94
C ALA A 154 0.83 -4.76 14.68
N GLU A 155 0.37 -5.45 13.61
CA GLU A 155 -1.03 -5.68 13.26
C GLU A 155 -1.82 -6.34 14.40
N HIS A 156 -1.24 -7.33 15.08
CA HIS A 156 -1.83 -8.06 16.20
C HIS A 156 -1.76 -7.31 17.55
N ALA A 157 -0.75 -6.46 17.77
CA ALA A 157 -0.46 -5.84 19.06
C ALA A 157 -1.38 -4.67 19.46
N HIS A 158 -2.38 -4.29 18.66
CA HIS A 158 -3.36 -3.25 19.05
C HIS A 158 -4.79 -3.80 19.05
N ALA A 159 -4.97 -4.85 19.86
CA ALA A 159 -6.24 -5.49 20.13
C ALA A 159 -7.11 -4.78 21.18
N ASP A 160 -6.77 -3.54 21.59
CA ASP A 160 -7.71 -2.74 22.38
C ASP A 160 -8.55 -1.83 21.47
N VAL A 161 -9.40 -2.46 20.66
CA VAL A 161 -10.28 -1.79 19.70
C VAL A 161 -11.52 -1.20 20.37
N GLN A 162 -11.61 -1.29 21.70
CA GLN A 162 -12.73 -0.73 22.44
C GLN A 162 -12.68 0.81 22.32
N PRO A 163 -13.75 1.43 21.78
CA PRO A 163 -13.88 2.87 21.84
C PRO A 163 -13.82 3.31 23.31
N SER A 164 -13.09 4.38 23.61
CA SER A 164 -13.20 5.02 24.91
C SER A 164 -14.58 5.66 25.02
N ASP A 165 -15.02 5.91 26.25
CA ASP A 165 -16.10 6.86 26.45
C ASP A 165 -15.73 8.20 25.79
N ARG A 166 -16.76 8.90 25.29
CA ARG A 166 -16.58 10.26 24.78
C ARG A 166 -16.04 11.14 25.89
N THR A 167 -14.91 11.78 25.66
CA THR A 167 -14.38 12.79 26.58
C THR A 167 -15.36 13.96 26.68
N THR A 168 -15.25 14.72 27.76
CA THR A 168 -16.17 15.85 28.02
C THR A 168 -15.97 16.97 26.99
N GLU A 169 -14.72 17.15 26.55
CA GLU A 169 -14.33 18.17 25.57
C GLU A 169 -13.19 17.66 24.67
N TYR A 170 -13.15 18.19 23.44
CA TYR A 170 -12.00 18.07 22.53
C TYR A 170 -11.57 19.46 22.09
N ARG A 171 -10.25 19.70 22.07
CA ARG A 171 -9.68 20.96 21.63
C ARG A 171 -8.93 20.77 20.31
N ILE A 172 -9.41 21.43 19.27
CA ILE A 172 -8.73 21.48 17.97
C ILE A 172 -7.88 22.74 17.91
N ARG A 173 -6.61 22.58 17.55
CA ARG A 173 -5.65 23.68 17.54
C ARG A 173 -4.54 23.47 16.51
N ASP A 174 -3.86 24.55 16.18
CA ASP A 174 -2.63 24.50 15.40
C ASP A 174 -1.55 23.71 16.14
N TYR A 175 -0.67 23.11 15.34
CA TYR A 175 0.53 22.43 15.80
C TYR A 175 1.47 23.37 16.58
N ARG A 176 2.14 22.82 17.59
CA ARG A 176 3.17 23.46 18.40
C ARG A 176 4.43 22.61 18.36
N GLN A 177 5.59 23.26 18.38
CA GLN A 177 6.87 22.56 18.47
C GLN A 177 6.87 21.58 19.65
N GLY A 178 7.28 20.34 19.40
CA GLY A 178 7.21 19.23 20.38
C GLY A 178 5.99 18.32 20.24
N ASP A 179 4.93 18.72 19.51
CA ASP A 179 3.78 17.83 19.23
C ASP A 179 4.17 16.63 18.33
N GLY A 180 5.31 16.70 17.62
CA GLY A 180 5.73 15.71 16.64
C GLY A 180 5.82 14.29 17.19
N LEU A 181 6.22 14.12 18.45
CA LEU A 181 6.29 12.79 19.08
C LEU A 181 4.91 12.16 19.23
N ALA A 182 3.91 12.93 19.64
CA ALA A 182 2.56 12.43 19.80
C ALA A 182 1.94 12.08 18.45
N ILE A 183 2.17 12.90 17.42
CA ILE A 183 1.74 12.61 16.05
C ILE A 183 2.37 11.31 15.53
N ALA A 184 3.69 11.14 15.67
CA ALA A 184 4.38 9.92 15.23
C ALA A 184 3.83 8.66 15.91
N ARG A 185 3.50 8.75 17.22
CA ARG A 185 2.83 7.66 17.95
C ARG A 185 1.44 7.36 17.37
N ARG A 186 0.60 8.37 17.14
CA ARG A 186 -0.73 8.18 16.54
C ARG A 186 -0.66 7.54 15.15
N ILE A 187 0.32 7.94 14.33
CA ILE A 187 0.56 7.35 13.01
C ILE A 187 0.97 5.88 13.15
N TYR A 188 1.94 5.57 14.02
CA TYR A 188 2.37 4.19 14.26
C TYR A 188 1.25 3.31 14.82
N GLU A 189 0.46 3.81 15.77
CA GLU A 189 -0.65 3.07 16.36
C GLU A 189 -1.74 2.78 15.33
N ALA A 190 -2.04 3.74 14.45
CA ALA A 190 -3.07 3.56 13.41
C ALA A 190 -2.59 2.67 12.25
N TYR A 191 -1.33 2.82 11.84
CA TYR A 191 -0.83 2.27 10.57
C TYR A 191 0.32 1.26 10.73
N GLY A 192 0.79 0.97 11.94
CA GLY A 192 2.01 0.19 12.15
C GLY A 192 3.20 0.85 11.45
N ARG A 193 4.00 0.08 10.69
CA ARG A 193 5.07 0.58 9.82
C ARG A 193 4.65 0.80 8.37
N SER A 194 3.36 0.74 8.08
CA SER A 194 2.81 0.74 6.71
C SER A 194 2.42 2.13 6.18
N TYR A 195 2.58 3.19 6.98
CA TYR A 195 2.23 4.53 6.53
C TYR A 195 3.19 5.00 5.43
N PRO A 196 2.69 5.49 4.27
CA PRO A 196 3.54 5.75 3.11
C PRO A 196 4.57 6.88 3.30
N ASN A 197 4.29 7.84 4.19
CA ASN A 197 5.22 8.94 4.43
C ASN A 197 6.16 8.62 5.61
N PRO A 198 7.44 8.30 5.35
CA PRO A 198 8.39 7.97 6.41
C PRO A 198 8.70 9.16 7.34
N ASP A 199 8.49 10.40 6.88
CA ASP A 199 8.77 11.58 7.70
C ASP A 199 7.82 11.69 8.90
N LEU A 200 6.63 11.10 8.83
CA LEU A 200 5.68 11.08 9.96
C LEU A 200 6.02 10.06 11.06
N TYR A 201 7.07 9.25 10.88
CA TYR A 201 7.62 8.41 11.95
C TYR A 201 8.74 9.08 12.73
N VAL A 202 9.23 10.24 12.28
CA VAL A 202 10.39 10.92 12.88
C VAL A 202 9.94 12.27 13.47
N PRO A 203 9.79 12.37 14.82
CA PRO A 203 9.30 13.58 15.48
C PRO A 203 10.01 14.86 15.05
N GLU A 204 11.34 14.85 14.98
CA GLU A 204 12.15 16.01 14.61
C GLU A 204 11.90 16.44 13.15
N ARG A 205 11.52 15.51 12.27
CA ARG A 205 11.14 15.84 10.90
C ARG A 205 9.76 16.46 10.84
N ILE A 206 8.80 15.98 11.63
CA ILE A 206 7.47 16.60 11.73
C ILE A 206 7.60 18.05 12.23
N ASP A 207 8.40 18.26 13.28
CA ASP A 207 8.69 19.58 13.82
C ASP A 207 9.30 20.51 12.78
N ARG A 208 10.32 20.02 12.05
CA ARG A 208 10.98 20.78 11.00
C ARG A 208 10.04 21.12 9.83
N LEU A 209 9.26 20.15 9.34
CA LEU A 209 8.35 20.36 8.21
C LEU A 209 7.25 21.37 8.56
N ASN A 210 6.76 21.38 9.81
CA ASN A 210 5.83 22.40 10.28
C ASN A 210 6.49 23.78 10.37
N ALA A 211 7.71 23.85 10.91
CA ALA A 211 8.46 25.10 10.99
C ALA A 211 8.77 25.71 9.61
N GLU A 212 9.04 24.86 8.60
CA GLU A 212 9.26 25.25 7.21
C GLU A 212 7.95 25.56 6.44
N GLY A 213 6.77 25.28 7.02
CA GLY A 213 5.47 25.43 6.36
C GLY A 213 5.19 24.42 5.25
N ARG A 214 6.06 23.41 5.10
CA ARG A 214 5.92 22.32 4.11
C ARG A 214 4.88 21.30 4.51
N ILE A 215 4.56 21.24 5.81
CA ILE A 215 3.27 20.73 6.29
C ILE A 215 2.65 21.78 7.23
N HIS A 216 1.33 21.84 7.28
CA HIS A 216 0.60 22.64 8.25
C HIS A 216 -0.33 21.71 9.03
N SER A 217 0.15 21.24 10.18
CA SER A 217 -0.56 20.27 11.03
C SER A 217 -1.59 20.94 11.93
N ILE A 218 -2.78 20.34 11.98
CA ILE A 218 -3.80 20.59 12.99
C ILE A 218 -3.88 19.35 13.89
N VAL A 219 -3.95 19.57 15.20
CA VAL A 219 -4.09 18.49 16.19
C VAL A 219 -5.42 18.59 16.93
N CYS A 220 -5.91 17.43 17.37
CA CYS A 220 -7.05 17.30 18.28
C CYS A 220 -6.56 16.77 19.61
N GLU A 221 -6.77 17.53 20.69
CA GLU A 221 -6.43 17.17 22.06
C GLU A 221 -7.68 16.72 22.83
N SER A 222 -7.55 15.69 23.66
CA SER A 222 -8.54 15.35 24.69
C SER A 222 -8.50 16.35 25.85
N ASP A 223 -9.46 16.23 26.77
CA ASP A 223 -9.50 16.97 28.05
C ASP A 223 -8.33 16.63 28.98
N GLU A 224 -7.78 15.41 28.87
CA GLU A 224 -6.56 14.98 29.56
C GLU A 224 -5.27 15.58 28.94
N GLY A 225 -5.38 16.24 27.79
CA GLY A 225 -4.26 16.87 27.08
C GLY A 225 -3.53 15.94 26.11
N ASP A 226 -4.04 14.74 25.87
CA ASP A 226 -3.48 13.81 24.90
C ASP A 226 -3.85 14.21 23.47
N ILE A 227 -2.88 14.19 22.56
CA ILE A 227 -3.17 14.34 21.12
C ILE A 227 -3.79 13.03 20.62
N VAL A 228 -5.08 13.09 20.29
CA VAL A 228 -5.90 11.95 19.83
C VAL A 228 -6.17 11.98 18.33
N GLY A 229 -5.77 13.06 17.65
CA GLY A 229 -5.94 13.20 16.21
C GLY A 229 -4.96 14.16 15.59
N HIS A 230 -4.62 13.90 14.32
CA HIS A 230 -3.79 14.76 13.48
C HIS A 230 -4.39 14.85 12.08
N TYR A 231 -4.42 16.06 11.52
CA TYR A 231 -4.79 16.30 10.12
C TYR A 231 -3.91 17.44 9.58
N ALA A 232 -3.18 17.24 8.48
CA ALA A 232 -2.29 18.25 7.90
C ALA A 232 -2.58 18.59 6.44
N LEU A 233 -2.21 19.82 6.07
CA LEU A 233 -1.95 20.23 4.69
C LEU A 233 -0.49 19.98 4.32
N GLU A 234 -0.24 19.28 3.22
CA GLU A 234 1.09 19.06 2.68
C GLU A 234 1.35 20.03 1.52
N ARG A 235 2.50 20.68 1.57
CA ARG A 235 2.92 21.75 0.66
C ARG A 235 4.43 21.64 0.41
N PRO A 236 4.94 20.54 -0.18
CA PRO A 236 6.37 20.29 -0.29
C PRO A 236 7.13 21.40 -1.01
N ASP A 237 6.49 22.04 -2.00
CA ASP A 237 7.03 23.12 -2.82
C ASP A 237 6.46 24.51 -2.47
N LEU A 238 5.72 24.61 -1.35
CA LEU A 238 5.08 25.85 -0.87
C LEU A 238 4.16 26.55 -1.90
N GLY A 239 3.66 25.78 -2.88
CA GLY A 239 2.78 26.25 -3.94
C GLY A 239 1.42 26.78 -3.46
N PRO A 240 0.56 27.20 -4.40
CA PRO A 240 -0.72 27.85 -4.12
C PRO A 240 -1.84 26.88 -3.71
N ILE A 241 -1.58 25.58 -3.61
CA ILE A 241 -2.53 24.54 -3.19
C ILE A 241 -1.91 23.68 -2.09
N GLY A 242 -2.75 22.92 -1.38
CA GLY A 242 -2.29 21.96 -0.37
C GLY A 242 -2.96 20.60 -0.53
N GLU A 243 -2.23 19.53 -0.24
CA GLU A 243 -2.80 18.17 -0.15
C GLU A 243 -3.28 17.91 1.28
N ALA A 244 -4.50 17.44 1.46
CA ALA A 244 -5.02 16.99 2.76
C ALA A 244 -5.03 15.45 2.82
N GLY A 245 -3.84 14.85 2.72
CA GLY A 245 -3.62 13.39 2.70
C GLY A 245 -3.23 12.78 4.05
N GLN A 246 -2.71 13.59 4.98
CA GLN A 246 -2.24 13.13 6.29
C GLN A 246 -3.29 13.31 7.38
N ALA A 247 -4.16 12.31 7.55
CA ALA A 247 -5.19 12.31 8.59
C ALA A 247 -5.17 11.03 9.42
N VAL A 248 -5.24 11.16 10.75
CA VAL A 248 -5.35 10.03 11.68
C VAL A 248 -6.16 10.42 12.91
N ILE A 249 -6.98 9.47 13.39
CA ILE A 249 -7.67 9.54 14.68
C ILE A 249 -7.32 8.25 15.44
N ASP A 250 -6.90 8.42 16.69
CA ASP A 250 -6.71 7.35 17.67
C ASP A 250 -7.94 6.45 17.69
N HIS A 251 -7.73 5.13 17.62
CA HIS A 251 -8.83 4.16 17.50
C HIS A 251 -9.85 4.27 18.64
N ARG A 252 -9.41 4.63 19.84
CA ARG A 252 -10.26 4.80 21.03
C ARG A 252 -11.24 5.97 20.86
N HIS A 253 -10.92 6.96 20.04
CA HIS A 253 -11.73 8.15 19.83
C HIS A 253 -12.43 8.17 18.46
N ARG A 254 -12.35 7.08 17.69
CA ARG A 254 -13.11 6.94 16.43
C ARG A 254 -14.61 6.91 16.71
N GLY A 255 -15.40 7.39 15.74
CA GLY A 255 -16.85 7.51 15.90
C GLY A 255 -17.30 8.73 16.71
N HIS A 256 -16.39 9.51 17.30
CA HIS A 256 -16.75 10.71 18.06
C HIS A 256 -17.04 11.94 17.19
N GLY A 257 -16.88 11.82 15.87
CA GLY A 257 -17.19 12.89 14.91
C GLY A 257 -16.06 13.92 14.77
N LEU A 258 -14.82 13.59 15.15
CA LEU A 258 -13.67 14.51 15.18
C LEU A 258 -13.14 14.93 13.81
N MET A 259 -13.30 14.08 12.79
CA MET A 259 -12.78 14.35 11.44
C MET A 259 -13.37 15.62 10.81
N LYS A 260 -14.67 15.86 10.99
CA LYS A 260 -15.35 17.02 10.41
C LYS A 260 -14.83 18.36 10.96
N PRO A 261 -14.79 18.60 12.29
CA PRO A 261 -14.24 19.85 12.81
C PRO A 261 -12.73 19.98 12.58
N MET A 262 -11.96 18.88 12.52
CA MET A 262 -10.54 18.94 12.12
C MET A 262 -10.37 19.34 10.66
N ARG A 263 -11.19 18.80 9.76
CA ARG A 263 -11.23 19.21 8.34
C ARG A 263 -11.52 20.71 8.20
N ALA A 264 -12.52 21.23 8.92
CA ALA A 264 -12.83 22.65 8.90
C ALA A 264 -11.67 23.54 9.39
N ALA A 265 -10.91 23.08 10.39
CA ALA A 265 -9.70 23.79 10.84
C ALA A 265 -8.58 23.77 9.79
N VAL A 266 -8.40 22.64 9.09
CA VAL A 266 -7.48 22.51 7.95
C VAL A 266 -7.87 23.44 6.80
N GLU A 267 -9.15 23.52 6.44
CA GLU A 267 -9.67 24.45 5.43
C GLU A 267 -9.41 25.91 5.82
N LYS A 268 -9.68 26.26 7.08
CA LYS A 268 -9.40 27.60 7.61
C LYS A 268 -7.90 27.93 7.53
N ALA A 269 -7.03 27.00 7.92
CA ALA A 269 -5.59 27.18 7.81
C ALA A 269 -5.15 27.38 6.35
N GLY A 270 -5.73 26.62 5.41
CA GLY A 270 -5.51 26.83 3.99
C GLY A 270 -5.92 28.23 3.52
N ALA A 271 -7.06 28.73 3.99
CA ALA A 271 -7.51 30.09 3.70
C ALA A 271 -6.58 31.15 4.27
N ASP A 272 -6.12 31.01 5.52
CA ASP A 272 -5.18 31.93 6.17
C ASP A 272 -3.82 31.93 5.45
N LEU A 273 -3.41 30.80 4.87
CA LEU A 273 -2.21 30.67 4.03
C LEU A 273 -2.40 31.22 2.60
N GLY A 274 -3.61 31.65 2.22
CA GLY A 274 -3.93 32.13 0.89
C GLY A 274 -3.88 31.04 -0.19
N LEU A 275 -4.24 29.80 0.16
CA LEU A 275 -4.36 28.72 -0.81
C LEU A 275 -5.59 28.88 -1.69
N LEU A 276 -5.50 28.42 -2.94
CA LEU A 276 -6.61 28.40 -3.88
C LEU A 276 -7.62 27.28 -3.54
N GLY A 277 -7.12 26.18 -2.98
CA GLY A 277 -7.93 25.04 -2.58
C GLY A 277 -7.08 23.88 -2.07
N ILE A 278 -7.77 22.82 -1.70
CA ILE A 278 -7.23 21.61 -1.10
C ILE A 278 -7.58 20.43 -1.99
N TRP A 279 -6.62 19.54 -2.21
CA TRP A 279 -6.87 18.26 -2.88
C TRP A 279 -6.58 17.09 -1.94
N SER A 280 -7.09 15.91 -2.27
CA SER A 280 -6.78 14.67 -1.56
C SER A 280 -6.76 13.49 -2.52
N GLN A 281 -6.03 12.44 -2.16
CA GLN A 281 -5.88 11.23 -2.98
C GLN A 281 -6.30 9.96 -2.23
N PRO A 282 -7.60 9.78 -1.92
CA PRO A 282 -8.07 8.56 -1.27
C PRO A 282 -7.89 7.33 -2.18
N THR A 283 -7.53 6.20 -1.57
CA THR A 283 -7.48 4.91 -2.26
C THR A 283 -8.84 4.54 -2.85
N ALA A 284 -8.81 3.94 -4.04
CA ALA A 284 -9.97 3.35 -4.68
C ALA A 284 -10.28 1.94 -4.16
N ARG A 285 -9.56 1.40 -3.17
CA ARG A 285 -9.83 0.04 -2.65
C ARG A 285 -10.98 -0.04 -1.66
N HIS A 286 -11.34 1.08 -1.03
CA HIS A 286 -12.38 1.08 -0.02
C HIS A 286 -13.18 2.38 -0.03
N PRO A 287 -14.45 2.34 0.38
CA PRO A 287 -15.33 3.48 0.22
C PRO A 287 -15.16 4.56 1.28
N VAL A 288 -14.53 4.24 2.43
CA VAL A 288 -14.58 5.09 3.64
C VAL A 288 -14.02 6.50 3.40
N SER A 289 -12.79 6.60 2.89
CA SER A 289 -12.15 7.90 2.63
C SER A 289 -12.77 8.64 1.45
N GLN A 290 -13.36 7.93 0.49
CA GLN A 290 -14.10 8.55 -0.63
C GLN A 290 -15.40 9.19 -0.13
N ARG A 291 -16.23 8.44 0.61
CA ARG A 291 -17.46 8.97 1.23
C ARG A 291 -17.17 10.13 2.18
N MET A 292 -16.04 10.08 2.88
CA MET A 292 -15.60 11.18 3.73
C MET A 292 -15.32 12.46 2.92
N ASN A 293 -14.59 12.37 1.81
CA ASN A 293 -14.33 13.51 0.94
C ASN A 293 -15.63 14.06 0.32
N ILE A 294 -16.52 13.20 -0.16
CA ILE A 294 -17.85 13.60 -0.64
C ILE A 294 -18.63 14.32 0.47
N GLY A 295 -18.59 13.80 1.70
CA GLY A 295 -19.25 14.39 2.87
C GLY A 295 -18.66 15.75 3.30
N PHE A 296 -17.42 16.05 2.93
CA PHE A 296 -16.81 17.38 3.08
C PHE A 296 -17.21 18.35 1.96
N GLY A 297 -17.84 17.86 0.89
CA GLY A 297 -18.18 18.67 -0.28
C GLY A 297 -17.10 18.65 -1.37
N SER A 298 -16.03 17.87 -1.19
CA SER A 298 -15.00 17.72 -2.22
C SER A 298 -15.57 17.04 -3.46
N THR A 299 -15.16 17.52 -4.64
CA THR A 299 -15.57 16.98 -5.92
C THR A 299 -14.55 15.98 -6.45
N PRO A 300 -14.92 14.74 -6.83
CA PRO A 300 -14.01 13.84 -7.54
C PRO A 300 -13.60 14.45 -8.88
N CYS A 301 -12.31 14.44 -9.19
CA CYS A 301 -11.74 15.08 -10.38
C CYS A 301 -11.00 14.12 -11.31
N ALA A 302 -10.38 13.07 -10.77
CA ALA A 302 -9.69 12.05 -11.56
C ALA A 302 -9.71 10.67 -10.88
N LEU A 303 -9.59 9.62 -11.68
CA LEU A 303 -9.27 8.26 -11.24
C LEU A 303 -7.88 7.90 -11.79
N CYS A 304 -6.90 7.85 -10.88
CA CYS A 304 -5.51 7.56 -11.20
C CYS A 304 -5.24 6.07 -10.97
N LEU A 305 -5.00 5.34 -12.05
CA LEU A 305 -4.83 3.89 -12.04
C LEU A 305 -3.41 3.49 -11.64
N GLY A 306 -3.28 2.44 -10.82
CA GLY A 306 -1.98 1.85 -10.47
C GLY A 306 -1.01 2.78 -9.72
N THR A 307 -1.51 3.82 -9.06
CA THR A 307 -0.69 4.78 -8.28
C THR A 307 0.07 4.14 -7.13
N THR A 308 -0.46 3.04 -6.59
CA THR A 308 0.03 2.41 -5.37
C THR A 308 0.59 1.01 -5.68
N PRO A 309 1.82 0.67 -5.25
CA PRO A 309 2.39 -0.66 -5.48
C PRO A 309 1.50 -1.81 -4.96
N ALA A 310 1.60 -2.97 -5.61
CA ALA A 310 0.82 -4.17 -5.26
C ALA A 310 1.07 -4.67 -3.84
N GLY A 311 2.33 -4.61 -3.36
CA GLY A 311 2.69 -4.99 -2.00
C GLY A 311 2.30 -3.99 -0.92
N ALA A 312 1.71 -2.83 -1.26
CA ALA A 312 1.34 -1.83 -0.27
C ALA A 312 0.05 -2.21 0.48
N THR A 313 0.22 -2.70 1.71
CA THR A 313 -0.84 -2.85 2.70
C THR A 313 -0.97 -1.57 3.51
N LEU A 314 -2.19 -1.10 3.78
CA LEU A 314 -2.43 -0.01 4.74
C LEU A 314 -3.19 -0.61 5.90
N ARG A 315 -2.58 -0.62 7.09
CA ARG A 315 -3.24 -1.10 8.30
C ARG A 315 -4.46 -0.21 8.60
N GLY A 316 -5.62 -0.82 8.85
CA GLY A 316 -6.85 -0.13 9.24
C GLY A 316 -7.82 0.28 8.10
N GLY A 317 -7.53 -0.08 6.84
CA GLY A 317 -8.50 -0.10 5.74
C GLY A 317 -8.82 -1.54 5.36
N VAL A 318 -10.10 -1.85 5.12
CA VAL A 318 -10.67 -3.17 4.82
C VAL A 318 -9.72 -4.08 4.02
N LYS A 319 -9.52 -5.33 4.48
CA LYS A 319 -8.82 -6.39 3.73
C LYS A 319 -9.37 -6.44 2.30
N GLY A 320 -8.55 -6.12 1.31
CA GLY A 320 -8.91 -6.31 -0.09
C GLY A 320 -9.18 -7.79 -0.35
N ALA A 321 -10.22 -8.09 -1.14
CA ALA A 321 -10.32 -9.40 -1.76
C ALA A 321 -9.20 -9.49 -2.80
N ILE A 322 -8.27 -10.42 -2.60
CA ILE A 322 -7.24 -10.77 -3.58
C ILE A 322 -7.93 -11.70 -4.57
N GLU A 323 -8.17 -11.25 -5.80
CA GLU A 323 -8.85 -12.08 -6.82
C GLU A 323 -7.91 -13.07 -7.51
N ASP A 324 -6.59 -12.90 -7.46
CA ASP A 324 -5.65 -13.87 -8.03
C ASP A 324 -4.23 -13.69 -7.45
N ASP A 325 -3.67 -14.74 -6.81
CA ASP A 325 -2.34 -14.73 -6.17
C ASP A 325 -1.17 -14.83 -7.18
N THR A 326 -1.45 -14.82 -8.49
CA THR A 326 -0.44 -15.18 -9.50
C THR A 326 0.31 -13.99 -10.12
N ILE A 327 -0.24 -12.76 -10.08
CA ILE A 327 0.44 -11.55 -10.58
C ILE A 327 0.11 -10.34 -9.68
N PRO A 328 1.10 -9.72 -9.01
CA PRO A 328 0.87 -8.55 -8.14
C PRO A 328 0.33 -7.36 -8.95
N ALA A 329 -0.95 -7.01 -8.74
CA ALA A 329 -1.61 -5.90 -9.40
C ALA A 329 -1.61 -4.61 -8.56
N ARG A 330 -1.42 -3.46 -9.21
CA ARG A 330 -1.26 -2.16 -8.56
C ARG A 330 -2.60 -1.50 -8.26
N HIS A 331 -2.70 -0.81 -7.13
CA HIS A 331 -3.95 -0.21 -6.68
C HIS A 331 -4.11 1.24 -7.15
N SER A 332 -5.37 1.62 -7.36
CA SER A 332 -5.77 2.92 -7.89
C SER A 332 -6.18 3.89 -6.77
N CYS A 333 -6.17 5.18 -7.07
CA CYS A 333 -6.67 6.24 -6.19
C CYS A 333 -7.57 7.21 -6.96
N PHE A 334 -8.55 7.79 -6.27
CA PHE A 334 -9.26 8.96 -6.77
C PHE A 334 -8.49 10.23 -6.41
N LEU A 335 -8.71 11.30 -7.17
CA LEU A 335 -8.37 12.67 -6.79
C LEU A 335 -9.66 13.43 -6.47
N TYR A 336 -9.68 14.11 -5.34
CA TYR A 336 -10.77 14.99 -4.92
C TYR A 336 -10.25 16.43 -4.78
N TRP A 337 -11.12 17.39 -5.09
CA TRP A 337 -10.83 18.83 -5.02
C TRP A 337 -11.85 19.56 -4.16
N ASP A 338 -11.38 20.50 -3.37
CA ASP A 338 -12.19 21.40 -2.56
C ASP A 338 -11.65 22.84 -2.69
N PRO A 339 -12.32 23.72 -3.45
CA PRO A 339 -11.87 25.09 -3.66
C PRO A 339 -12.06 25.93 -2.38
N ILE A 340 -11.00 26.63 -1.95
CA ILE A 340 -11.06 27.58 -0.84
C ILE A 340 -11.52 28.96 -1.33
N VAL A 341 -11.10 29.32 -2.55
CA VAL A 341 -11.47 30.59 -3.18
C VAL A 341 -12.30 30.34 -4.44
N PRO A 342 -13.15 31.30 -4.85
CA PRO A 342 -13.87 31.20 -6.12
C PRO A 342 -12.91 30.99 -7.29
N GLU A 343 -13.24 30.05 -8.15
CA GLU A 343 -12.42 29.70 -9.30
C GLU A 343 -12.74 30.62 -10.49
N PRO A 344 -11.74 31.26 -11.14
CA PRO A 344 -11.97 32.02 -12.37
C PRO A 344 -12.47 31.13 -13.51
N ASP A 345 -13.23 31.75 -14.42
CA ASP A 345 -13.70 31.15 -15.68
C ASP A 345 -12.53 30.52 -16.47
N LEU A 346 -12.82 29.40 -17.13
CA LEU A 346 -11.84 28.63 -17.90
C LEU A 346 -12.31 28.46 -19.35
N VAL A 347 -11.39 28.60 -20.29
CA VAL A 347 -11.55 28.05 -21.64
C VAL A 347 -10.71 26.78 -21.70
N ALA A 348 -11.38 25.64 -21.78
CA ALA A 348 -10.75 24.32 -21.80
C ALA A 348 -10.65 23.80 -23.23
N HIS A 349 -9.43 23.58 -23.70
CA HIS A 349 -9.12 23.03 -25.02
C HIS A 349 -8.93 21.52 -24.92
N VAL A 350 -10.00 20.75 -25.15
CA VAL A 350 -10.01 19.30 -24.98
C VAL A 350 -10.86 18.60 -26.03
N PRO A 351 -10.59 17.33 -26.39
CA PRO A 351 -11.43 16.57 -27.30
C PRO A 351 -12.87 16.43 -26.81
N GLU A 352 -13.84 16.26 -27.71
CA GLU A 352 -15.27 16.18 -27.38
C GLU A 352 -15.59 15.10 -26.33
N ALA A 353 -14.95 13.93 -26.42
CA ALA A 353 -15.11 12.85 -25.43
C ALA A 353 -14.65 13.26 -24.03
N ILE A 354 -13.57 14.06 -23.94
CA ILE A 354 -13.06 14.59 -22.68
C ILE A 354 -13.94 15.72 -22.17
N ALA A 355 -14.46 16.58 -23.06
CA ALA A 355 -15.42 17.61 -22.68
C ALA A 355 -16.67 17.00 -22.04
N ALA A 356 -17.22 15.93 -22.61
CA ALA A 356 -18.37 15.21 -22.06
C ALA A 356 -18.10 14.63 -20.66
N MET A 357 -16.89 14.11 -20.42
CA MET A 357 -16.44 13.64 -19.10
C MET A 357 -16.25 14.79 -18.11
N ALA A 358 -15.64 15.89 -18.54
CA ALA A 358 -15.23 17.00 -17.67
C ALA A 358 -16.40 17.93 -17.29
N GLN A 359 -17.39 18.08 -18.17
CA GLN A 359 -18.55 18.94 -17.96
C GLN A 359 -19.27 18.71 -16.62
N PRO A 360 -19.66 17.47 -16.23
CA PRO A 360 -20.29 17.23 -14.94
C PRO A 360 -19.34 17.49 -13.75
N LEU A 361 -18.02 17.29 -13.91
CA LEU A 361 -17.03 17.59 -12.87
C LEU A 361 -16.96 19.10 -12.59
N TYR A 362 -16.88 19.91 -13.64
CA TYR A 362 -16.85 21.37 -13.50
C TYR A 362 -18.17 21.95 -13.02
N ALA A 363 -19.30 21.38 -13.45
CA ALA A 363 -20.61 21.75 -12.92
C ALA A 363 -20.71 21.51 -11.40
N ALA A 364 -20.21 20.37 -10.92
CA ALA A 364 -20.17 20.05 -9.49
C ALA A 364 -19.21 20.96 -8.70
N ARG A 365 -18.08 21.37 -9.30
CA ARG A 365 -17.16 22.36 -8.74
C ARG A 365 -17.73 23.79 -8.72
N GLY A 366 -18.80 24.06 -9.46
CA GLY A 366 -19.34 25.41 -9.62
C GLY A 366 -18.43 26.35 -10.42
N ARG A 367 -17.52 25.81 -11.23
CA ARG A 367 -16.60 26.60 -12.07
C ARG A 367 -17.19 26.76 -13.48
N ASN A 368 -17.25 27.99 -13.98
CA ASN A 368 -17.69 28.25 -15.35
C ASN A 368 -16.61 27.85 -16.35
N VAL A 369 -16.96 26.99 -17.32
CA VAL A 369 -16.02 26.48 -18.32
C VAL A 369 -16.64 26.53 -19.72
N VAL A 370 -15.90 27.09 -20.67
CA VAL A 370 -16.17 27.01 -22.11
C VAL A 370 -15.27 25.93 -22.69
N PHE A 371 -15.86 24.91 -23.32
CA PHE A 371 -15.10 23.84 -23.97
C PHE A 371 -14.87 24.18 -25.45
N GLU A 372 -13.61 24.25 -25.84
CA GLU A 372 -13.15 24.39 -27.22
C GLU A 372 -12.63 23.03 -27.70
N THR A 373 -13.44 22.35 -28.51
CA THR A 373 -13.19 20.96 -28.95
C THR A 373 -12.58 20.84 -30.34
N ASP A 374 -12.27 21.96 -30.98
CA ASP A 374 -11.62 22.00 -32.29
C ASP A 374 -10.10 21.75 -32.15
N PRO A 375 -9.56 20.66 -32.73
CA PRO A 375 -8.14 20.36 -32.63
C PRO A 375 -7.31 21.35 -33.45
N ARG A 376 -6.83 22.40 -32.78
CA ARG A 376 -5.89 23.36 -33.37
C ARG A 376 -4.47 22.82 -33.29
N LYS A 377 -3.72 22.99 -34.38
CA LYS A 377 -2.28 22.74 -34.37
C LYS A 377 -1.57 23.82 -33.54
N PRO A 378 -0.50 23.45 -32.82
CA PRO A 378 0.30 24.43 -32.08
C PRO A 378 0.81 25.52 -33.03
N SER A 379 0.88 26.75 -32.53
CA SER A 379 1.46 27.88 -33.28
C SER A 379 2.88 28.24 -32.82
N PHE A 380 3.39 27.53 -31.80
CA PHE A 380 4.69 27.77 -31.20
C PHE A 380 5.72 26.73 -31.65
N ASP A 381 6.94 27.20 -31.91
CA ASP A 381 8.07 26.36 -32.29
C ASP A 381 8.74 25.66 -31.09
N HIS A 382 8.42 26.08 -29.86
CA HIS A 382 9.06 25.57 -28.65
C HIS A 382 8.04 25.10 -27.62
N GLU A 383 8.14 23.84 -27.25
CA GLU A 383 7.46 23.21 -26.12
C GLU A 383 8.21 23.41 -24.80
N THR A 384 7.51 23.19 -23.69
CA THR A 384 8.16 23.07 -22.38
C THR A 384 7.61 21.85 -21.68
N ILE A 385 8.47 20.85 -21.47
CA ILE A 385 8.12 19.57 -20.86
C ILE A 385 9.02 19.35 -19.65
N ARG A 386 8.40 18.89 -18.57
CA ARG A 386 9.08 18.48 -17.34
C ARG A 386 8.74 17.04 -17.07
N SER A 387 9.68 16.31 -16.48
CA SER A 387 9.41 14.95 -16.03
C SER A 387 9.91 14.75 -14.61
N ARG A 388 9.15 13.98 -13.83
CA ARG A 388 9.47 13.61 -12.47
C ARG A 388 9.21 12.12 -12.28
N PHE A 389 10.07 11.47 -11.52
CA PHE A 389 9.91 10.06 -11.16
C PHE A 389 9.94 9.91 -9.65
N ASP A 390 8.97 9.17 -9.11
CA ASP A 390 8.96 8.71 -7.72
C ASP A 390 9.40 7.25 -7.69
N SER A 391 10.66 7.03 -7.32
CA SER A 391 11.25 5.69 -7.26
C SER A 391 10.62 4.81 -6.19
N SER A 392 10.05 5.38 -5.12
CA SER A 392 9.44 4.60 -4.05
C SER A 392 8.15 3.93 -4.49
N ARG A 393 7.40 4.59 -5.38
CA ARG A 393 6.15 4.07 -5.95
C ARG A 393 6.33 3.54 -7.37
N ALA A 394 7.46 3.78 -8.01
CA ALA A 394 7.67 3.57 -9.45
C ALA A 394 6.62 4.29 -10.31
N VAL A 395 6.31 5.54 -9.98
CA VAL A 395 5.33 6.38 -10.70
C VAL A 395 6.04 7.55 -11.36
N ALA A 396 5.75 7.78 -12.64
CA ALA A 396 6.28 8.91 -13.39
C ALA A 396 5.19 9.95 -13.70
N TRP A 397 5.58 11.22 -13.71
CA TRP A 397 4.79 12.33 -14.21
C TRP A 397 5.53 13.02 -15.34
N ILE A 398 4.81 13.29 -16.43
CA ILE A 398 5.26 14.09 -17.56
C ILE A 398 4.30 15.27 -17.64
N SER A 399 4.81 16.49 -17.43
CA SER A 399 4.00 17.71 -17.45
C SER A 399 4.39 18.58 -18.63
N VAL A 400 3.39 19.05 -19.37
CA VAL A 400 3.56 19.98 -20.48
C VAL A 400 3.08 21.35 -20.01
N ASP A 401 3.98 22.34 -19.97
CA ASP A 401 3.63 23.71 -19.56
C ASP A 401 3.05 24.52 -20.73
N ARG A 402 3.49 24.21 -21.96
CA ARG A 402 3.08 24.86 -23.21
C ARG A 402 3.18 23.89 -24.37
N VAL A 403 2.18 23.89 -25.25
CA VAL A 403 2.16 23.02 -26.43
C VAL A 403 2.86 23.69 -27.61
N GLY A 404 3.84 23.00 -28.18
CA GLY A 404 4.57 23.38 -29.38
C GLY A 404 4.54 22.28 -30.45
N ASN A 405 5.08 22.57 -31.64
CA ASN A 405 5.08 21.65 -32.78
C ASN A 405 5.72 20.27 -32.48
N GLY A 406 6.71 20.23 -31.59
CA GLY A 406 7.41 19.00 -31.18
C GLY A 406 6.79 18.28 -29.98
N SER A 407 5.73 18.80 -29.36
CA SER A 407 5.22 18.28 -28.08
C SER A 407 4.80 16.82 -28.14
N PHE A 408 4.17 16.37 -29.24
CA PHE A 408 3.77 14.98 -29.37
C PHE A 408 4.97 14.02 -29.34
N ASP A 409 5.97 14.28 -30.18
CA ASP A 409 7.20 13.48 -30.23
C ASP A 409 7.97 13.51 -28.92
N ALA A 410 8.04 14.67 -28.28
CA ALA A 410 8.75 14.84 -27.02
C ALA A 410 8.04 14.14 -25.84
N VAL A 411 6.70 14.18 -25.76
CA VAL A 411 5.93 13.39 -24.78
C VAL A 411 6.13 11.90 -25.01
N ARG A 412 6.06 11.44 -26.27
CA ARG A 412 6.29 10.03 -26.62
C ARG A 412 7.70 9.56 -26.24
N ALA A 413 8.72 10.37 -26.52
CA ALA A 413 10.09 10.08 -26.12
C ALA A 413 10.24 10.03 -24.59
N ALA A 414 9.56 10.92 -23.85
CA ALA A 414 9.56 10.91 -22.40
C ALA A 414 8.86 9.67 -21.82
N ILE A 415 7.72 9.24 -22.39
CA ILE A 415 7.05 7.98 -22.02
C ILE A 415 8.01 6.81 -22.21
N GLN A 416 8.60 6.69 -23.39
CA GLN A 416 9.56 5.61 -23.69
C GLN A 416 10.77 5.62 -22.76
N ALA A 417 11.28 6.80 -22.39
CA ALA A 417 12.37 6.91 -21.44
C ALA A 417 11.94 6.46 -20.03
N MET A 418 10.75 6.84 -19.58
CA MET A 418 10.23 6.48 -18.26
C MET A 418 9.95 4.96 -18.15
N GLU A 419 9.40 4.37 -19.20
CA GLU A 419 9.13 2.93 -19.25
C GLU A 419 10.43 2.12 -19.36
N ASN A 420 11.32 2.46 -20.28
CA ASN A 420 12.47 1.61 -20.61
C ASN A 420 13.71 1.88 -19.74
N SER A 421 13.89 3.11 -19.24
CA SER A 421 15.13 3.49 -18.53
C SER A 421 14.98 3.43 -17.01
N VAL A 422 13.79 3.75 -16.48
CA VAL A 422 13.53 3.76 -15.02
C VAL A 422 12.41 2.81 -14.60
N ALA A 423 11.88 2.00 -15.53
CA ALA A 423 10.86 0.98 -15.29
C ALA A 423 9.63 1.54 -14.54
N ALA A 424 9.14 2.71 -14.98
CA ALA A 424 7.92 3.28 -14.42
C ALA A 424 6.75 2.30 -14.58
N ALA A 425 6.08 2.00 -13.47
CA ALA A 425 4.97 1.05 -13.41
C ALA A 425 3.62 1.73 -13.67
N ALA A 426 3.55 3.05 -13.49
CA ALA A 426 2.43 3.89 -13.89
C ALA A 426 2.96 5.27 -14.33
N LEU A 427 2.33 5.86 -15.35
CA LEU A 427 2.67 7.16 -15.89
C LEU A 427 1.45 8.07 -15.94
N PHE A 428 1.62 9.33 -15.54
CA PHE A 428 0.63 10.39 -15.67
C PHE A 428 1.17 11.49 -16.57
N ILE A 429 0.35 11.93 -17.52
CA ILE A 429 0.69 12.99 -18.47
C ILE A 429 -0.25 14.16 -18.22
N ASP A 430 0.29 15.26 -17.73
CA ASP A 430 -0.46 16.49 -17.43
C ASP A 430 -0.33 17.48 -18.58
N LEU A 431 -1.45 17.77 -19.24
CA LEU A 431 -1.54 18.69 -20.37
C LEU A 431 -2.12 20.04 -19.91
N PRO A 432 -1.65 21.18 -20.45
CA PRO A 432 -2.10 22.51 -20.07
C PRO A 432 -3.47 22.78 -20.68
N ILE A 433 -4.54 22.57 -19.91
CA ILE A 433 -5.92 22.50 -20.45
C ILE A 433 -6.40 23.82 -21.08
N ASP A 434 -5.81 24.94 -20.71
CA ASP A 434 -6.06 26.29 -21.22
C ASP A 434 -5.16 26.70 -22.39
N ASP A 435 -4.28 25.81 -22.88
CA ASP A 435 -3.49 26.02 -24.09
C ASP A 435 -4.30 25.62 -25.34
N PRO A 436 -4.43 26.47 -26.38
CA PRO A 436 -5.14 26.13 -27.61
C PRO A 436 -4.64 24.87 -28.32
N GLY A 437 -3.38 24.48 -28.15
CA GLY A 437 -2.81 23.25 -28.71
C GLY A 437 -3.16 21.98 -27.93
N CYS A 438 -3.72 22.11 -26.71
CA CYS A 438 -4.02 20.96 -25.84
C CYS A 438 -5.02 20.00 -26.47
N CYS A 439 -6.06 20.51 -27.15
CA CYS A 439 -7.05 19.64 -27.81
C CYS A 439 -6.39 18.72 -28.86
N GLY A 440 -5.53 19.27 -29.72
CA GLY A 440 -4.83 18.49 -30.75
C GLY A 440 -3.88 17.46 -30.14
N LEU A 441 -3.05 17.88 -29.19
CA LEU A 441 -2.10 16.99 -28.51
C LEU A 441 -2.81 15.86 -27.75
N ALA A 442 -3.89 16.17 -27.03
CA ALA A 442 -4.68 15.18 -26.32
C ALA A 442 -5.34 14.18 -27.28
N THR A 443 -5.87 14.63 -28.43
CA THR A 443 -6.41 13.73 -29.46
C THR A 443 -5.35 12.76 -29.96
N ASP A 444 -4.15 13.25 -30.28
CA ASP A 444 -3.06 12.41 -30.80
C ASP A 444 -2.59 11.40 -29.73
N LEU A 445 -2.45 11.82 -28.47
CA LEU A 445 -2.04 10.93 -27.37
C LEU A 445 -3.10 9.87 -27.04
N LEU A 446 -4.39 10.22 -27.06
CA LEU A 446 -5.48 9.25 -26.88
C LEU A 446 -5.49 8.22 -28.02
N ALA A 447 -5.18 8.63 -29.26
CA ALA A 447 -5.08 7.73 -30.41
C ALA A 447 -3.89 6.75 -30.31
N GLU A 448 -2.82 7.13 -29.59
CA GLU A 448 -1.69 6.24 -29.24
C GLU A 448 -2.00 5.28 -28.08
N GLY A 449 -3.24 5.29 -27.56
CA GLY A 449 -3.69 4.35 -26.53
C GLY A 449 -3.52 4.83 -25.10
N LEU A 450 -3.16 6.10 -24.86
CA LEU A 450 -3.26 6.67 -23.53
C LEU A 450 -4.72 6.73 -23.09
N ARG A 451 -4.96 6.55 -21.79
CA ARG A 451 -6.30 6.65 -21.19
C ARG A 451 -6.50 8.03 -20.55
N PRO A 452 -7.72 8.58 -20.52
CA PRO A 452 -8.01 9.68 -19.63
C PRO A 452 -7.89 9.21 -18.17
N ALA A 453 -7.40 10.08 -17.30
CA ALA A 453 -7.53 9.92 -15.85
C ALA A 453 -8.56 10.90 -15.28
N GLY A 454 -8.65 12.11 -15.85
CA GLY A 454 -9.56 13.17 -15.41
C GLY A 454 -8.89 14.53 -15.42
N ILE A 455 -9.25 15.37 -14.46
CA ILE A 455 -8.72 16.72 -14.28
C ILE A 455 -7.80 16.74 -13.06
N GLY A 456 -6.57 17.23 -13.24
CA GLY A 456 -5.70 17.61 -12.12
C GLY A 456 -6.02 19.04 -11.69
N PRO A 457 -6.68 19.26 -10.55
CA PRO A 457 -7.16 20.58 -10.17
C PRO A 457 -6.00 21.49 -9.75
N ARG A 458 -5.81 22.62 -10.45
CA ARG A 458 -4.78 23.63 -10.14
C ARG A 458 -3.34 23.08 -10.02
N PHE A 459 -3.03 22.00 -10.72
CA PHE A 459 -1.72 21.34 -10.62
C PHE A 459 -0.61 22.04 -11.42
N ARG A 460 -0.97 22.91 -12.37
CA ARG A 460 0.02 23.67 -13.16
C ARG A 460 0.15 25.08 -12.61
N VAL A 461 1.32 25.44 -12.11
CA VAL A 461 1.62 26.83 -11.68
C VAL A 461 1.67 27.74 -12.92
N VAL A 462 1.07 28.92 -12.82
CA VAL A 462 1.07 29.93 -13.89
C VAL A 462 1.53 31.28 -13.37
N ASP A 463 2.26 32.02 -14.21
CA ASP A 463 2.82 33.34 -13.88
C ASP A 463 1.83 34.49 -14.15
N ASP A 464 0.57 34.29 -13.77
CA ASP A 464 -0.50 35.29 -13.85
C ASP A 464 -1.34 35.33 -12.56
N GLU A 465 -2.37 36.18 -12.52
CA GLU A 465 -3.20 36.38 -11.33
C GLU A 465 -3.90 35.09 -10.85
N ARG A 466 -4.06 34.09 -11.72
CA ARG A 466 -4.66 32.80 -11.35
C ARG A 466 -3.73 31.98 -10.45
N ARG A 467 -2.41 32.21 -10.51
CA ARG A 467 -1.32 31.50 -9.79
C ARG A 467 -1.18 30.00 -10.11
N ALA A 468 -2.28 29.31 -10.38
CA ALA A 468 -2.30 27.95 -10.89
C ALA A 468 -3.53 27.69 -11.76
N GLU A 469 -3.45 26.71 -12.64
CA GLU A 469 -4.52 26.26 -13.51
C GLU A 469 -4.63 24.73 -13.53
N ASP A 470 -5.83 24.26 -13.86
CA ASP A 470 -6.14 22.85 -14.04
C ASP A 470 -5.30 22.23 -15.18
N VAL A 471 -5.12 20.92 -15.12
CA VAL A 471 -4.51 20.13 -16.17
C VAL A 471 -5.47 19.04 -16.63
N LEU A 472 -5.45 18.72 -17.93
CA LEU A 472 -6.01 17.46 -18.40
C LEU A 472 -4.99 16.36 -18.10
N ARG A 473 -5.36 15.40 -17.26
CA ARG A 473 -4.49 14.26 -16.94
C ARG A 473 -4.86 13.05 -17.79
N LEU A 474 -3.88 12.57 -18.56
CA LEU A 474 -3.89 11.26 -19.21
C LEU A 474 -3.00 10.30 -18.42
N GLN A 475 -3.12 9.01 -18.71
CA GLN A 475 -2.34 7.97 -18.03
C GLN A 475 -1.99 6.79 -18.96
N ALA A 476 -0.85 6.17 -18.66
CA ALA A 476 -0.46 4.87 -19.17
C ALA A 476 -0.09 3.98 -17.98
N ASN A 477 -0.39 2.69 -18.07
CA ASN A 477 -0.21 1.73 -16.98
C ASN A 477 0.60 0.51 -17.47
N PRO A 478 1.94 0.62 -17.56
CA PRO A 478 2.80 -0.48 -18.01
C PRO A 478 2.72 -1.73 -17.13
N ALA A 479 2.52 -1.54 -15.82
CA ALA A 479 2.31 -2.64 -14.88
C ALA A 479 0.81 -2.96 -14.71
N PRO A 480 0.45 -4.22 -14.36
CA PRO A 480 -0.93 -4.62 -14.12
C PRO A 480 -1.62 -3.75 -13.07
N VAL A 481 -2.88 -3.39 -13.34
CA VAL A 481 -3.75 -2.62 -12.44
C VAL A 481 -4.81 -3.55 -11.87
N ASP A 482 -5.07 -3.41 -10.57
CA ASP A 482 -6.15 -4.10 -9.89
C ASP A 482 -7.49 -3.40 -10.19
N PHE A 483 -8.13 -3.83 -11.27
CA PHE A 483 -9.46 -3.34 -11.65
C PHE A 483 -10.58 -3.96 -10.80
N ALA A 484 -10.40 -5.20 -10.35
CA ALA A 484 -11.39 -5.92 -9.57
C ALA A 484 -11.57 -5.34 -8.16
N GLY A 485 -10.48 -4.94 -7.52
CA GLY A 485 -10.48 -4.28 -6.22
C GLY A 485 -10.96 -2.82 -6.24
N LEU A 486 -11.43 -2.32 -7.38
CA LEU A 486 -11.82 -0.93 -7.55
C LEU A 486 -13.23 -0.67 -6.99
N VAL A 487 -13.29 0.11 -5.92
CA VAL A 487 -14.49 0.61 -5.27
C VAL A 487 -14.71 2.07 -5.64
N VAL A 488 -15.91 2.37 -6.15
CA VAL A 488 -16.31 3.73 -6.56
C VAL A 488 -17.49 4.23 -5.74
N GLU A 489 -17.34 5.40 -5.16
CA GLU A 489 -18.40 6.09 -4.39
C GLU A 489 -18.91 7.34 -5.10
N GLY A 490 -20.21 7.61 -4.95
CA GLY A 490 -20.91 8.76 -5.55
C GLY A 490 -21.16 8.64 -7.05
N ASP A 491 -22.22 9.31 -7.53
CA ASP A 491 -22.64 9.21 -8.94
C ASP A 491 -21.63 9.84 -9.89
N LEU A 492 -21.02 10.96 -9.48
CA LEU A 492 -19.98 11.62 -10.26
C LEU A 492 -18.70 10.79 -10.35
N GLY A 493 -18.33 10.10 -9.26
CA GLY A 493 -17.21 9.16 -9.24
C GLY A 493 -17.45 7.98 -10.19
N LYS A 494 -18.66 7.43 -10.22
CA LYS A 494 -19.05 6.35 -11.15
C LYS A 494 -18.98 6.80 -12.60
N ALA A 495 -19.58 7.94 -12.93
CA ALA A 495 -19.53 8.49 -14.29
C ALA A 495 -18.09 8.72 -14.77
N LEU A 496 -17.22 9.20 -13.89
CA LEU A 496 -15.79 9.36 -14.17
C LEU A 496 -15.11 8.00 -14.38
N ALA A 497 -15.35 7.03 -13.50
CA ALA A 497 -14.77 5.69 -13.60
C ALA A 497 -15.20 4.98 -14.91
N ASP A 498 -16.46 5.08 -15.31
CA ASP A 498 -16.98 4.49 -16.55
C ASP A 498 -16.21 4.99 -17.79
N VAL A 499 -15.85 6.28 -17.82
CA VAL A 499 -15.05 6.85 -18.91
C VAL A 499 -13.59 6.37 -18.84
N VAL A 500 -12.99 6.36 -17.66
CA VAL A 500 -11.58 6.00 -17.45
C VAL A 500 -11.31 4.52 -17.75
N LEU A 501 -12.23 3.65 -17.33
CA LEU A 501 -12.14 2.20 -17.57
C LEU A 501 -12.47 1.85 -19.03
N GLY A 502 -13.34 2.65 -19.66
CA GLY A 502 -13.90 2.37 -20.98
C GLY A 502 -14.97 1.27 -20.89
N LYS A 503 -15.80 1.14 -21.92
CA LYS A 503 -16.62 -0.07 -22.07
C LYS A 503 -15.68 -1.21 -22.42
N GLU A 504 -15.68 -2.29 -21.65
CA GLU A 504 -15.11 -3.55 -22.11
C GLU A 504 -15.72 -3.83 -23.49
N GLU A 505 -14.87 -3.87 -24.53
CA GLU A 505 -15.27 -4.57 -25.74
C GLU A 505 -15.50 -6.01 -25.31
N SER A 506 -16.77 -6.35 -25.13
CA SER A 506 -17.22 -7.71 -24.96
C SER A 506 -16.48 -8.56 -25.98
N SER A 507 -15.53 -9.35 -25.50
CA SER A 507 -14.84 -10.38 -26.27
C SER A 507 -15.84 -11.49 -26.59
N THR A 508 -16.77 -11.18 -27.48
CA THR A 508 -17.53 -12.13 -28.28
C THR A 508 -16.80 -12.31 -29.58
N SER A 509 -15.98 -13.36 -29.67
CA SER A 509 -15.61 -14.13 -30.87
C SER A 509 -14.35 -14.94 -30.54
N GLY A 510 -14.29 -16.25 -30.73
CA GLY A 510 -15.21 -17.26 -31.24
C GLY A 510 -14.53 -18.62 -31.15
#